data_AF-A0A7W1H455-F1
#
_entry.id   AF-A0A7W1H455-F1
#
_cell.length_a   1.000
_cell.length_b   1.000
_cell.length_c   1.000
_cell.angle_alpha   90.00
_cell.angle_beta   90.00
_cell.angle_gamma   90.00
#
_symmetry.space_group_name_H-M   'P 1'
#
loop_
_entity.id
_entity.type
_entity.pdbx_description
1 polymer ?
#
loop_
_entity_poly.entity_id
_entity_poly.type
_entity_poly.pdbx_seq_one_letter_code
_entity_poly.pdbx_strand_id
1 'polypeptide(L)'
;ERKGLAWYQLESGALRTLDVGAVAGTDVYSPVDGTVIAIRSQLVSGRKIGAEIELRPTSAPSLVLALQNVRPDKGLTVGANVAAGSSKLGRVADISRFERQALERFAADGGNNVAIQVYLSATLGVP
;
A
#
# COMPACT_ATOMS: atom_id res chain seq x y z
N GLU A 1 -20.12 -1.04 21.89
CA GLU A 1 -19.29 -1.82 20.97
C GLU A 1 -19.18 -1.08 19.64
N ARG A 2 -17.97 -0.78 19.16
CA ARG A 2 -17.81 -0.37 17.75
C ARG A 2 -17.94 -1.65 16.92
N LYS A 3 -19.06 -1.82 16.21
CA LYS A 3 -19.13 -2.80 15.13
C LYS A 3 -17.98 -2.46 14.17
N GLY A 4 -17.09 -3.43 13.91
CA GLY A 4 -15.99 -3.25 12.97
C GLY A 4 -16.49 -2.87 11.58
N LEU A 5 -15.60 -2.34 10.74
CA LEU A 5 -15.91 -2.09 9.33
C LEU A 5 -16.30 -3.41 8.65
N ALA A 6 -17.30 -3.36 7.77
CA ALA A 6 -17.65 -4.50 6.94
C ALA A 6 -16.57 -4.68 5.86
N TRP A 7 -16.08 -5.91 5.70
CA TRP A 7 -15.12 -6.27 4.67
C TRP A 7 -15.83 -7.12 3.61
N TYR A 8 -15.46 -6.92 2.34
CA TYR A 8 -15.99 -7.65 1.21
C TYR A 8 -14.87 -8.38 0.50
N GLN A 9 -15.13 -9.64 0.15
CA GLN A 9 -14.23 -10.43 -0.67
C GLN A 9 -14.51 -10.12 -2.14
N LEU A 10 -13.50 -9.60 -2.85
CA LEU A 10 -13.62 -9.22 -4.27
C LEU A 10 -13.45 -10.43 -5.20
N GLU A 11 -12.58 -11.36 -4.83
CA GLU A 11 -12.23 -12.55 -5.62
C GLU A 11 -12.17 -13.79 -4.72
N SER A 12 -12.43 -14.98 -5.28
CA SER A 12 -12.29 -16.23 -4.54
C SER A 12 -10.81 -16.57 -4.31
N GLY A 13 -10.49 -17.23 -3.19
CA GLY A 13 -9.13 -17.67 -2.89
C GLY A 13 -8.55 -17.06 -1.60
N ALA A 14 -7.22 -17.06 -1.51
CA ALA A 14 -6.51 -16.60 -0.32
C ALA A 14 -6.58 -15.07 -0.20
N LEU A 15 -7.12 -14.60 0.94
CA LEU A 15 -7.21 -13.18 1.27
C LEU A 15 -5.83 -12.64 1.68
N ARG A 16 -5.01 -12.26 0.70
CA ARG A 16 -3.65 -11.74 0.93
C ARG A 16 -3.52 -10.23 0.78
N THR A 17 -4.49 -9.63 0.11
CA THR A 17 -4.50 -8.20 -0.21
C THR A 17 -5.77 -7.58 0.33
N LEU A 18 -5.60 -6.41 0.94
CA LEU A 18 -6.70 -5.50 1.22
C LEU A 18 -6.60 -4.31 0.27
N ASP A 19 -7.63 -4.10 -0.55
CA ASP A 19 -7.76 -2.91 -1.38
C ASP A 19 -8.60 -1.85 -0.66
N VAL A 20 -8.01 -0.69 -0.42
CA VAL A 20 -8.70 0.47 0.15
C VAL A 20 -8.93 1.50 -0.96
N GLY A 21 -10.17 1.60 -1.43
CA GLY A 21 -10.56 2.52 -2.49
C GLY A 21 -10.40 4.00 -2.09
N ALA A 22 -9.84 4.80 -2.98
CA ALA A 22 -9.66 6.24 -2.78
C ALA A 22 -9.43 6.95 -4.12
N VAL A 23 -9.85 8.21 -4.22
CA VAL A 23 -9.64 9.03 -5.43
C VAL A 23 -8.14 9.26 -5.65
N ALA A 24 -7.69 9.24 -6.90
CA ALA A 24 -6.31 9.58 -7.24
C ALA A 24 -5.88 10.93 -6.64
N GLY A 25 -4.69 10.99 -6.06
CA GLY A 25 -4.20 12.18 -5.37
C GLY A 25 -4.58 12.27 -3.88
N THR A 26 -5.44 11.38 -3.37
CA THR A 26 -5.73 11.28 -1.93
C THR A 26 -4.46 10.97 -1.15
N ASP A 27 -4.26 11.62 -0.01
CA ASP A 27 -3.08 11.42 0.82
C ASP A 27 -3.09 10.04 1.48
N VAL A 28 -1.94 9.37 1.46
CA VAL A 28 -1.73 8.05 2.07
C VAL A 28 -0.79 8.21 3.27
N TYR A 29 -1.24 7.76 4.44
CA TYR A 29 -0.48 7.83 5.69
C TYR A 29 -0.01 6.45 6.11
N SER A 30 1.06 6.40 6.89
CA SER A 30 1.55 5.15 7.46
C SER A 30 0.48 4.54 8.37
N PRO A 31 0.10 3.26 8.19
CA PRO A 31 -0.85 2.60 9.08
C PRO A 31 -0.17 2.03 10.35
N VAL A 32 1.17 2.05 10.40
CA VAL A 32 1.97 1.49 11.49
C VAL A 32 3.12 2.43 11.87
N ASP A 33 3.60 2.34 13.10
CA ASP A 33 4.91 2.85 13.47
C ASP A 33 5.97 1.89 12.89
N GLY A 34 7.03 2.42 12.29
CA GLY A 34 8.03 1.57 11.67
C GLY A 34 9.10 2.31 10.89
N THR A 35 9.78 1.55 10.03
CA THR A 35 10.81 2.06 9.13
C THR A 35 10.45 1.72 7.69
N VAL A 36 10.66 2.67 6.78
CA VAL A 36 10.59 2.42 5.33
C VAL A 36 11.78 1.56 4.93
N ILE A 37 11.53 0.34 4.43
CA ILE A 37 12.59 -0.60 4.06
C ILE A 37 12.79 -0.71 2.54
N ALA A 38 11.78 -0.35 1.74
CA ALA A 38 11.91 -0.29 0.30
C ALA A 38 10.92 0.71 -0.32
N ILE A 39 11.32 1.29 -1.45
CA ILE A 39 10.45 2.05 -2.35
C ILE A 39 10.74 1.56 -3.77
N ARG A 40 9.83 0.80 -4.37
CA ARG A 40 10.00 0.20 -5.71
C ARG A 40 9.05 0.86 -6.69
N SER A 41 9.55 1.21 -7.87
CA SER A 41 8.69 1.81 -8.90
C SER A 41 7.74 0.76 -9.46
N GLN A 42 6.46 1.08 -9.54
CA GLN A 42 5.45 0.25 -10.18
C GLN A 42 5.28 0.70 -11.63
N LEU A 43 5.48 -0.22 -12.55
CA LEU A 43 5.30 0.00 -13.98
C LEU A 43 3.94 -0.55 -14.40
N VAL A 44 3.11 0.31 -15.00
CA VAL A 44 1.84 -0.07 -15.61
C VAL A 44 1.93 0.29 -17.09
N SER A 45 1.75 -0.71 -17.97
CA SER A 45 1.94 -0.56 -19.42
C SER A 45 3.27 0.10 -19.81
N GLY A 46 4.36 -0.24 -19.11
CA GLY A 46 5.71 0.30 -19.35
C GLY A 46 5.95 1.71 -18.79
N ARG A 47 4.97 2.33 -18.11
CA ARG A 47 5.10 3.66 -17.52
C ARG A 47 5.17 3.58 -16.00
N LYS A 48 6.03 4.38 -15.38
CA LYS A 48 6.06 4.54 -13.92
C LYS A 48 4.88 5.38 -13.46
N ILE A 49 3.83 4.74 -12.94
CA ILE A 49 2.59 5.41 -12.52
C ILE A 49 2.51 5.58 -11.00
N GLY A 50 3.11 4.65 -10.26
CA GLY A 50 3.16 4.63 -8.79
C GLY A 50 4.39 3.89 -8.28
N ALA A 51 4.28 3.40 -7.06
CA ALA A 51 5.29 2.66 -6.35
C ALA A 51 4.66 1.72 -5.32
N GLU A 52 5.43 0.71 -4.97
CA GLU A 52 5.30 -0.06 -3.76
C GLU A 52 6.20 0.53 -2.69
N ILE A 53 5.64 0.80 -1.52
CA ILE A 53 6.34 1.24 -0.31
C ILE A 53 6.25 0.12 0.69
N GLU A 54 7.39 -0.39 1.14
CA GLU A 54 7.44 -1.42 2.18
C GLU A 54 7.84 -0.80 3.51
N LEU A 55 7.09 -1.16 4.55
CA LEU A 55 7.35 -0.78 5.92
C LEU A 55 7.67 -2.03 6.74
N ARG A 56 8.66 -1.92 7.63
CA ARG A 56 8.86 -2.87 8.71
C ARG A 56 8.24 -2.29 9.99
N PRO A 57 7.16 -2.89 10.51
CA PRO A 57 6.54 -2.41 11.75
C PRO A 57 7.49 -2.56 12.94
N THR A 58 7.54 -1.56 13.83
CA THR A 58 8.37 -1.63 15.05
C THR A 58 7.87 -2.70 16.02
N SER A 59 6.54 -2.88 16.13
CA SER A 59 5.91 -3.87 17.01
C SER A 59 5.96 -5.29 16.48
N ALA A 60 6.24 -5.48 15.19
CA ALA A 60 6.33 -6.80 14.55
C ALA A 60 7.43 -6.83 13.46
N PRO A 61 8.73 -6.81 13.86
CA PRO A 61 9.83 -6.67 12.90
C PRO A 61 10.01 -7.87 11.96
N SER A 62 9.40 -9.02 12.28
CA SER A 62 9.36 -10.20 11.41
C SER A 62 8.36 -10.08 10.26
N LEU A 63 7.57 -9.00 10.21
CA LEU A 63 6.60 -8.71 9.17
C LEU A 63 7.09 -7.58 8.27
N VAL A 64 6.63 -7.63 7.02
CA VAL A 64 6.68 -6.53 6.07
C VAL A 64 5.25 -6.17 5.68
N LEU A 65 4.98 -4.87 5.68
CA LEU A 65 3.74 -4.29 5.19
C LEU A 65 4.04 -3.56 3.88
N ALA A 66 3.49 -4.05 2.76
CA ALA A 66 3.60 -3.40 1.47
C ALA A 66 2.34 -2.57 1.17
N LEU A 67 2.54 -1.33 0.73
CA LEU A 67 1.52 -0.44 0.21
C LEU A 67 1.82 -0.16 -1.27
N GLN A 68 0.96 -0.61 -2.16
CA GLN A 68 1.09 -0.43 -3.61
C GLN A 68 0.15 0.66 -4.11
N ASN A 69 0.30 1.04 -5.40
CA ASN A 69 -0.49 2.09 -6.03
C ASN A 69 -0.31 3.48 -5.36
N VAL A 70 0.87 3.74 -4.80
CA VAL A 70 1.18 5.03 -4.16
C VAL A 70 2.22 5.80 -4.98
N ARG A 71 2.01 7.09 -5.22
CA ARG A 71 3.07 8.02 -5.65
C ARG A 71 3.78 8.54 -4.40
N PRO A 72 5.04 8.14 -4.14
CA PRO A 72 5.73 8.51 -2.92
C PRO A 72 5.93 10.03 -2.83
N ASP A 73 5.82 10.57 -1.63
CA ASP A 73 6.19 11.96 -1.38
C ASP A 73 7.71 12.15 -1.58
N LYS A 74 8.11 13.31 -2.10
CA LYS A 74 9.52 13.58 -2.49
C LYS A 74 10.52 13.43 -1.33
N GLY A 75 10.08 13.65 -0.09
CA GLY A 75 10.92 13.55 1.11
C GLY A 75 10.97 12.15 1.71
N LEU A 76 10.18 11.18 1.21
CA LEU A 76 10.18 9.83 1.73
C LEU A 76 11.40 9.06 1.21
N THR A 77 12.22 8.55 2.13
CA THR A 77 13.43 7.79 1.80
C THR A 77 13.44 6.44 2.51
N VAL A 78 14.14 5.46 1.92
CA VAL A 78 14.47 4.22 2.62
C VAL A 78 15.29 4.54 3.87
N GLY A 79 14.98 3.86 4.97
CA GLY A 79 15.53 4.12 6.31
C GLY A 79 14.79 5.18 7.12
N ALA A 80 13.82 5.89 6.54
CA ALA A 80 13.02 6.87 7.28
C ALA A 80 12.11 6.18 8.31
N ASN A 81 12.03 6.76 9.51
CA ASN A 81 11.05 6.37 10.52
C ASN A 81 9.70 7.00 10.21
N VAL A 82 8.63 6.23 10.40
CA VAL A 82 7.25 6.66 10.18
C VAL A 82 6.41 6.38 11.41
N ALA A 83 5.43 7.24 11.64
CA ALA A 83 4.46 7.14 12.72
C ALA A 83 3.06 6.89 12.16
N ALA A 84 2.33 5.98 12.80
CA ALA A 84 0.99 5.59 12.43
C ALA A 84 0.05 6.81 12.38
N GLY A 85 -0.74 6.92 11.32
CA GLY A 85 -1.76 7.95 11.11
C GLY A 85 -1.25 9.37 10.91
N SER A 86 0.07 9.62 10.96
CA SER A 86 0.62 10.98 10.92
C SER A 86 1.76 11.17 9.92
N SER A 87 2.59 10.15 9.70
CA SER A 87 3.58 10.19 8.62
C SER A 87 2.93 9.97 7.27
N LYS A 88 2.91 11.01 6.45
CA LYS A 88 2.48 10.91 5.06
C LYS A 88 3.53 10.16 4.23
N LEU A 89 3.07 9.14 3.51
CA LEU A 89 3.90 8.32 2.63
C LEU A 89 3.86 8.83 1.18
N GLY A 90 2.72 9.41 0.78
CA GLY A 90 2.51 9.83 -0.58
C GLY A 90 1.05 10.10 -0.89
N ARG A 91 0.69 9.85 -2.14
CA ARG A 91 -0.68 9.99 -2.64
C ARG A 91 -1.10 8.80 -3.48
N VAL A 92 -2.39 8.49 -3.53
CA VAL A 92 -2.96 7.46 -4.41
C VAL A 92 -2.59 7.75 -5.85
N ALA A 93 -2.06 6.74 -6.54
CA ALA A 93 -1.73 6.80 -7.96
C ALA A 93 -2.99 6.64 -8.82
N ASP A 94 -3.00 7.29 -9.98
CA ASP A 94 -4.07 7.16 -10.95
C ASP A 94 -3.81 5.95 -11.87
N ILE A 95 -4.07 4.76 -11.36
CA ILE A 95 -3.81 3.48 -12.03
C ILE A 95 -4.95 3.15 -13.00
N SER A 96 -6.19 3.51 -12.65
CA SER A 96 -7.40 3.19 -13.43
C SER A 96 -7.39 3.76 -14.85
N ARG A 97 -6.58 4.79 -15.12
CA ARG A 97 -6.31 5.31 -16.48
C ARG A 97 -5.57 4.34 -17.40
N PHE A 98 -4.88 3.35 -16.85
CA PHE A 98 -4.00 2.45 -17.59
C PHE A 98 -4.39 0.99 -17.46
N GLU A 99 -5.03 0.61 -16.35
CA GLU A 99 -5.38 -0.77 -16.05
C GLU A 99 -6.72 -0.84 -15.30
N ARG A 100 -7.50 -1.88 -15.60
CA ARG A 100 -8.75 -2.16 -14.89
C ARG A 100 -8.46 -2.65 -13.47
N GLN A 101 -8.95 -1.93 -12.46
CA GLN A 101 -8.75 -2.25 -11.04
C GLN A 101 -9.82 -3.20 -10.49
N ALA A 102 -9.47 -4.00 -9.49
CA ALA A 102 -10.40 -4.92 -8.81
C ALA A 102 -11.62 -4.18 -8.21
N LEU A 103 -11.42 -2.95 -7.75
CA LEU A 103 -12.48 -2.11 -7.18
C LEU A 103 -13.31 -1.34 -8.23
N GLU A 104 -13.05 -1.45 -9.54
CA GLU A 104 -13.72 -0.64 -10.58
C GLU A 104 -15.26 -0.69 -10.48
N ARG A 105 -15.82 -1.86 -10.12
CA ARG A 105 -17.28 -2.04 -9.99
C ARG A 105 -17.85 -1.65 -8.63
N PHE A 106 -16.99 -1.38 -7.65
CA PHE A 106 -17.36 -1.24 -6.24
C PHE A 106 -17.01 0.14 -5.66
N ALA A 107 -16.12 0.89 -6.33
CA ALA A 107 -15.65 2.20 -5.88
C ALA A 107 -15.69 3.23 -7.01
N ALA A 108 -15.71 4.51 -6.61
CA ALA A 108 -15.59 5.63 -7.54
C ALA A 108 -14.20 5.69 -8.20
N ASP A 109 -14.02 6.61 -9.16
CA ASP A 109 -12.73 6.92 -9.80
C ASP A 109 -12.05 5.70 -10.48
N GLY A 110 -12.87 4.84 -11.09
CA GLY A 110 -12.38 3.65 -11.81
C GLY A 110 -11.74 2.60 -10.89
N GLY A 111 -11.96 2.68 -9.58
CA GLY A 111 -11.42 1.74 -8.61
C GLY A 111 -9.97 2.01 -8.19
N ASN A 112 -9.48 3.25 -8.35
CA ASN A 112 -8.22 3.67 -7.77
C ASN A 112 -8.20 3.36 -6.26
N ASN A 113 -7.05 2.89 -5.76
CA ASN A 113 -6.94 2.30 -4.44
C ASN A 113 -5.51 2.34 -3.91
N VAL A 114 -5.36 1.97 -2.64
CA VAL A 114 -4.11 1.46 -2.08
C VAL A 114 -4.30 -0.03 -1.80
N ALA A 115 -3.47 -0.86 -2.43
CA ALA A 115 -3.41 -2.29 -2.14
C ALA A 115 -2.42 -2.54 -1.01
N ILE A 116 -2.88 -3.23 0.03
CA ILE A 116 -2.12 -3.48 1.27
C ILE A 116 -1.90 -4.97 1.42
N GLN A 117 -0.65 -5.39 1.59
CA GLN A 117 -0.28 -6.78 1.83
C GLN A 117 0.62 -6.89 3.06
N VAL A 118 0.47 -7.98 3.80
CA VAL A 118 1.34 -8.34 4.93
C VAL A 118 1.97 -9.69 4.65
N TYR A 119 3.30 -9.78 4.76
CA TYR A 119 4.04 -11.03 4.61
C TYR A 119 5.19 -11.09 5.61
N LEU A 120 5.71 -12.29 5.82
CA LEU A 120 6.92 -12.47 6.62
C LEU A 120 8.09 -11.78 5.93
N SER A 121 8.86 -11.01 6.68
CA SER A 121 10.18 -10.59 6.25
C SER A 121 10.98 -11.85 5.96
N ALA A 122 11.55 -11.97 4.77
CA ALA A 122 12.55 -13.01 4.53
C ALA A 122 13.63 -12.82 5.60
N THR A 123 13.81 -13.80 6.48
CA THR A 123 15.05 -13.90 7.25
C THR A 123 16.13 -14.09 6.20
N LEU A 124 16.95 -13.07 5.97
CA LEU A 124 18.26 -13.28 5.38
C LEU A 124 19.00 -14.20 6.35
N GLY A 125 18.87 -15.52 6.14
CA GLY A 125 19.82 -16.48 6.64
C GLY A 125 21.14 -16.14 5.96
N VAL A 126 21.97 -15.36 6.64
CA VAL A 126 23.36 -15.20 6.25
C VAL A 126 24.02 -16.56 6.52
N PRO A 127 24.67 -17.19 5.52
CA PRO A 127 25.44 -18.42 5.73
C PRO A 127 26.53 -18.26 6.79
#